data_AF-A0A932J2P1-F1
#
_entry.id   AF-A0A932J2P1-F1
#
_cell.length_a   1.000
_cell.length_b   1.000
_cell.length_c   1.000
_cell.angle_alpha   90.00
_cell.angle_beta   90.00
_cell.angle_gamma   90.00
#
_symmetry.space_group_name_H-M   'P 1'
#
loop_
_entity.id
_entity.type
_entity.pdbx_description
1 polymer ?
#
loop_
_entity_poly.entity_id
_entity_poly.type
_entity_poly.pdbx_seq_one_letter_code
_entity_poly.pdbx_strand_id
1 'polypeptide(L)'
;MQTKMNTPFNGNNSIAQNYREAERRVHRKLQFFNHLMMFVIISCGLLAYNLLMTPQHIWALWPIFGWGLGITMHALQVFLHGSTSQLKQRMIEREIDSLKK
;
A
#
# COMPACT_ATOMS: atom_id res chain seq x y z
N MET A 1 49.35 -12.12 5.37
CA MET A 1 48.51 -13.29 5.02
C MET A 1 47.07 -12.82 4.92
N GLN A 2 46.52 -12.71 3.71
CA GLN A 2 45.13 -12.28 3.48
C GLN A 2 44.23 -13.51 3.33
N THR A 3 43.32 -13.70 4.28
CA THR A 3 42.26 -14.72 4.20
C THR A 3 41.15 -14.18 3.30
N LYS A 4 41.14 -14.57 2.03
CA LYS A 4 39.99 -14.32 1.15
C LYS A 4 38.80 -15.11 1.67
N MET A 5 37.88 -14.43 2.37
CA MET A 5 36.55 -14.95 2.65
C MET A 5 35.75 -14.97 1.34
N ASN A 6 35.79 -16.09 0.63
CA ASN A 6 34.87 -16.36 -0.46
C ASN A 6 33.55 -16.83 0.13
N THR A 7 32.66 -15.89 0.41
CA THR A 7 31.26 -16.19 0.73
C THR A 7 30.62 -16.80 -0.52
N PRO A 8 30.11 -18.05 -0.48
CA PRO A 8 29.35 -18.58 -1.59
C PRO A 8 28.09 -17.72 -1.78
N PHE A 9 27.82 -17.31 -3.03
CA PHE A 9 26.56 -16.70 -3.41
C PHE A 9 25.43 -17.71 -3.09
N ASN A 10 24.81 -17.54 -1.93
CA ASN A 10 23.76 -18.42 -1.44
C ASN A 10 22.43 -18.01 -2.09
N GLY A 11 22.09 -18.66 -3.20
CA GLY A 11 20.84 -18.46 -3.93
C GLY A 11 19.59 -18.62 -3.06
N ASN A 12 19.64 -19.40 -1.96
CA ASN A 12 18.49 -19.55 -1.07
C ASN A 12 18.19 -18.25 -0.31
N ASN A 13 19.23 -17.48 0.02
CA ASN A 13 19.06 -16.19 0.68
C ASN A 13 18.43 -15.17 -0.28
N SER A 14 18.88 -15.09 -1.53
CA SER A 14 18.33 -14.16 -2.52
C SER A 14 16.90 -14.50 -2.93
N ILE A 15 16.57 -15.79 -3.11
CA ILE A 15 15.19 -16.25 -3.33
C ILE A 15 14.31 -15.91 -2.13
N ALA A 16 14.78 -16.13 -0.90
CA ALA A 16 14.04 -15.77 0.31
C ALA A 16 13.92 -14.25 0.55
N GLN A 17 14.89 -13.45 0.09
CA GLN A 17 14.81 -11.98 0.11
C GLN A 17 13.79 -11.49 -0.92
N ASN A 18 13.86 -12.00 -2.15
CA ASN A 18 12.91 -11.71 -3.22
C ASN A 18 11.47 -12.09 -2.84
N TYR A 19 11.29 -13.24 -2.19
CA TYR A 19 9.98 -13.70 -1.74
C TYR A 19 9.40 -12.82 -0.62
N ARG A 20 10.20 -12.46 0.38
CA ARG A 20 9.78 -11.53 1.45
C ARG A 20 9.43 -10.15 0.93
N GLU A 21 10.13 -9.69 -0.10
CA GLU A 21 9.87 -8.39 -0.69
C GLU A 21 8.60 -8.39 -1.56
N ALA A 22 8.34 -9.50 -2.26
CA ALA A 22 7.07 -9.75 -2.94
C ALA A 22 5.91 -9.84 -1.93
N GLU A 23 6.06 -10.57 -0.82
CA GLU A 23 5.06 -10.66 0.24
C GLU A 23 4.73 -9.30 0.85
N ARG A 24 5.73 -8.49 1.20
CA ARG A 24 5.51 -7.14 1.76
C ARG A 24 4.72 -6.25 0.81
N ARG A 25 4.95 -6.37 -0.51
CA ARG A 25 4.18 -5.63 -1.53
C ARG A 25 2.72 -6.07 -1.58
N VAL A 26 2.45 -7.37 -1.44
CA VAL A 26 1.09 -7.92 -1.41
C VAL A 26 0.38 -7.57 -0.10
N HIS A 27 1.06 -7.70 1.04
CA HIS A 27 0.48 -7.46 2.36
C HIS A 27 0.00 -6.02 2.55
N ARG A 28 0.73 -5.04 2.03
CA ARG A 28 0.32 -3.63 2.05
C ARG A 28 -0.96 -3.38 1.23
N LYS A 29 -1.10 -4.05 0.08
CA LYS A 29 -2.31 -3.97 -0.74
C LYS A 29 -3.49 -4.66 -0.05
N LEU A 30 -3.23 -5.79 0.60
CA LEU A 30 -4.25 -6.59 1.28
C LEU A 30 -4.82 -5.87 2.52
N GLN A 31 -3.97 -5.22 3.32
CA GLN A 31 -4.44 -4.43 4.47
C GLN A 31 -5.34 -3.27 4.03
N PHE A 32 -4.98 -2.58 2.94
CA PHE A 32 -5.84 -1.55 2.36
C PHE A 32 -7.19 -2.13 1.90
N PHE A 33 -7.16 -3.28 1.23
CA PHE A 33 -8.37 -3.94 0.73
C PHE A 33 -9.31 -4.35 1.87
N ASN A 34 -8.76 -4.87 2.98
CA ASN A 34 -9.55 -5.26 4.14
C ASN A 34 -10.26 -4.05 4.78
N HIS A 35 -9.56 -2.91 4.86
CA HIS A 35 -10.14 -1.66 5.37
C HIS A 35 -11.26 -1.13 4.45
N LEU A 36 -11.04 -1.17 3.13
CA LEU A 36 -12.04 -0.80 2.13
C LEU A 36 -13.27 -1.72 2.17
N MET A 37 -13.05 -3.03 2.33
CA MET A 37 -14.13 -4.01 2.38
C MET A 37 -15.04 -3.77 3.59
N MET A 38 -14.45 -3.50 4.76
CA MET A 38 -15.22 -3.19 5.97
C MET A 38 -16.00 -1.89 5.81
N PHE A 39 -15.41 -0.88 5.17
CA PHE A 39 -16.09 0.37 4.85
C PHE A 39 -17.31 0.15 3.94
N VAL A 40 -17.20 -0.67 2.90
CA VAL A 40 -18.32 -1.00 2.00
C VAL A 40 -19.43 -1.72 2.77
N ILE A 41 -19.08 -2.72 3.59
CA ILE A 41 -20.06 -3.48 4.40
C ILE A 41 -20.82 -2.55 5.34
N ILE A 42 -20.11 -1.70 6.09
CA ILE A 42 -20.72 -0.75 7.03
C ILE A 42 -21.57 0.28 6.28
N SER A 43 -21.08 0.81 5.16
CA SER A 43 -21.80 1.81 4.34
C SER A 43 -23.09 1.23 3.75
N CYS A 44 -23.04 0.00 3.22
CA CYS A 44 -24.23 -0.71 2.75
C CYS A 44 -25.21 -0.99 3.89
N GLY A 45 -24.72 -1.41 5.06
CA GLY A 45 -25.54 -1.61 6.25
C GLY A 45 -26.23 -0.34 6.73
N LEU A 46 -25.52 0.79 6.78
CA LEU A 46 -26.08 2.10 7.13
C LEU A 46 -27.10 2.58 6.10
N LEU A 47 -26.82 2.40 4.80
CA LEU A 47 -27.74 2.79 3.74
C LEU A 47 -29.02 1.95 3.81
N ALA A 48 -28.90 0.64 3.99
CA ALA A 48 -30.04 -0.26 4.17
C ALA A 48 -30.85 0.11 5.42
N TYR A 49 -30.18 0.37 6.55
CA TYR A 49 -30.83 0.81 7.78
C TYR A 49 -31.57 2.14 7.60
N ASN A 50 -30.97 3.10 6.90
CA ASN A 50 -31.58 4.39 6.62
C ASN A 50 -32.84 4.25 5.75
N LEU A 51 -32.81 3.38 4.73
CA LEU A 51 -33.97 3.08 3.90
C LEU A 51 -35.11 2.40 4.68
N LEU A 52 -34.77 1.60 5.69
CA LEU A 52 -35.73 0.88 6.53
C LEU A 52 -36.36 1.77 7.62
N MET A 53 -35.59 2.66 8.26
CA MET A 53 -36.06 3.49 9.38
C MET A 53 -36.63 4.84 8.93
N THR A 54 -35.92 5.56 8.06
CA THR A 54 -36.28 6.96 7.76
C THR A 54 -35.86 7.35 6.34
N PRO A 55 -36.61 6.97 5.30
CA PRO A 55 -36.26 7.29 3.90
C PRO A 55 -36.28 8.80 3.59
N GLN A 56 -36.92 9.60 4.44
CA GLN A 56 -37.07 11.06 4.29
C GLN A 56 -35.77 11.83 4.58
N HIS A 57 -34.84 11.25 5.36
CA HIS A 57 -33.57 11.87 5.73
C HIS A 57 -32.43 10.88 5.49
N ILE A 58 -31.58 11.16 4.50
CA ILE A 58 -30.43 10.30 4.17
C ILE A 58 -29.23 10.70 5.05
N TRP A 59 -29.33 10.43 6.35
CA TRP A 59 -28.23 10.73 7.27
C TRP A 59 -27.00 9.85 7.00
N ALA A 60 -27.19 8.65 6.43
CA ALA A 60 -26.10 7.75 6.03
C ALA A 60 -25.08 8.35 5.04
N LEU A 61 -25.44 9.41 4.30
CA LEU A 61 -24.51 10.11 3.39
C LEU A 61 -23.35 10.79 4.13
N TRP A 62 -23.58 11.31 5.33
CA TRP A 62 -22.55 11.99 6.13
C TRP A 62 -21.38 11.09 6.51
N PRO A 63 -21.59 9.90 7.12
CA PRO A 63 -20.51 8.97 7.39
C PRO A 63 -19.86 8.45 6.10
N ILE A 64 -20.61 8.21 5.03
CA ILE A 64 -20.04 7.78 3.73
C ILE A 64 -19.09 8.85 3.18
N PHE A 65 -19.48 10.13 3.20
CA PHE A 65 -18.63 11.22 2.72
C PHE A 65 -17.41 11.45 3.62
N GLY A 66 -17.59 11.47 4.94
CA GLY A 66 -16.49 11.69 5.89
C GLY A 66 -15.45 10.56 5.85
N TRP A 67 -15.90 9.31 5.89
CA TRP A 67 -15.02 8.14 5.86
C TRP A 67 -14.48 7.86 4.45
N GLY A 68 -15.29 8.08 3.41
CA GLY A 68 -14.86 7.95 2.02
C GLY A 68 -13.69 8.89 1.68
N LEU A 69 -13.71 10.12 2.21
CA LEU A 69 -12.61 11.07 2.01
C LEU A 69 -11.31 10.61 2.70
N GLY A 70 -11.41 10.11 3.94
CA GLY A 70 -10.27 9.58 4.68
C GLY A 70 -9.61 8.37 4.01
N ILE A 71 -10.43 7.44 3.50
CA ILE A 71 -9.94 6.27 2.75
C ILE A 71 -9.31 6.69 1.43
N THR A 72 -9.90 7.66 0.72
CA THR A 72 -9.34 8.17 -0.54
C THR A 72 -7.96 8.79 -0.33
N MET A 73 -7.78 9.56 0.74
CA MET A 73 -6.46 10.11 1.11
C MET A 73 -5.46 9.00 1.46
N HIS A 74 -5.88 7.99 2.22
CA HIS A 74 -5.02 6.86 2.57
C HIS A 74 -4.63 6.03 1.34
N ALA A 75 -5.58 5.81 0.42
CA ALA A 75 -5.37 5.14 -0.86
C ALA A 75 -4.34 5.90 -1.71
N LEU A 76 -4.51 7.22 -1.82
CA LEU A 76 -3.56 8.09 -2.50
C LEU A 76 -2.17 7.98 -1.86
N GLN A 77 -2.08 8.02 -0.54
CA GLN A 77 -0.80 7.93 0.16
C GLN A 77 -0.07 6.61 -0.12
N VAL A 78 -0.77 5.47 -0.09
CA VAL A 78 -0.21 4.15 -0.38
C VAL A 78 0.20 4.01 -1.84
N PHE A 79 -0.62 4.48 -2.78
CA PHE A 79 -0.30 4.42 -4.22
C PHE A 79 0.82 5.39 -4.61
N LEU A 80 0.80 6.62 -4.10
CA LEU A 80 1.80 7.64 -4.41
C LEU A 80 3.14 7.36 -3.75
N HIS A 81 3.18 6.84 -2.51
CA HIS A 81 4.45 6.41 -1.88
C HIS A 81 5.16 5.30 -2.66
N GLY A 82 4.39 4.37 -3.26
CA GLY A 82 4.96 3.32 -4.09
C GLY A 82 5.56 3.83 -5.42
N SER A 83 5.08 4.97 -5.92
CA SER A 83 5.55 5.61 -7.14
C SER A 83 6.78 6.50 -6.89
N THR A 84 6.75 7.31 -5.82
CA THR A 84 7.85 8.21 -5.47
C THR A 84 9.12 7.48 -5.05
N SER A 85 9.02 6.29 -4.43
CA SER A 85 10.21 5.51 -4.07
C SER A 85 10.98 5.03 -5.30
N GLN A 86 10.28 4.66 -6.37
CA GLN A 86 10.89 4.19 -7.63
C GLN A 86 11.57 5.33 -8.38
N LEU A 87 10.94 6.52 -8.41
CA LEU A 87 11.52 7.74 -8.97
C LEU A 87 12.77 8.19 -8.21
N LYS A 88 12.74 8.14 -6.86
CA LYS A 88 13.92 8.46 -6.03
C LYS A 88 15.09 7.53 -6.33
N GLN A 89 14.86 6.22 -6.44
CA GLN A 89 15.93 5.27 -6.75
C GLN A 89 16.57 5.55 -8.11
N ARG A 90 15.78 5.91 -9.14
CA ARG A 90 16.32 6.27 -10.46
C ARG A 90 17.14 7.55 -10.48
N MET A 91 16.80 8.53 -9.63
CA MET A 91 17.60 9.75 -9.51
C MET A 91 18.93 9.49 -8.82
N ILE A 92 18.93 8.69 -7.74
CA ILE A 92 20.16 8.31 -7.02
C ILE A 92 21.11 7.51 -7.94
N GLU A 93 20.56 6.59 -8.74
CA GLU A 93 21.35 5.78 -9.67
C GLU A 93 22.03 6.63 -10.77
N ARG A 94 21.35 7.69 -11.26
CA ARG A 94 21.94 8.66 -12.20
C ARG A 94 23.07 9.48 -11.59
N GLU A 95 22.94 9.89 -10.32
CA GLU A 95 23.99 10.63 -9.62
C GLU A 95 25.24 9.76 -9.44
N ILE A 96 25.07 8.49 -9.02
CA ILE A 96 26.19 7.56 -8.86
C ILE A 96 26.90 7.29 -10.19
N ASP A 97 26.16 7.10 -11.29
CA ASP A 97 26.74 6.89 -12.63
C ASP A 97 27.53 8.13 -13.10
N SER A 98 27.02 9.33 -12.83
CA SER A 98 27.69 10.59 -13.16
C SER A 98 28.99 10.83 -12.39
N LEU A 99 29.12 10.28 -11.16
CA LEU A 99 30.32 10.39 -10.32
C LEU A 99 31.41 9.36 -10.68
N LYS A 100 31.04 8.32 -11.45
CA LYS A 100 31.95 7.25 -11.87
C LYS A 100 32.68 7.56 -13.20
N LYS A 101 32.33 8.67 -13.84
CA LYS A 101 32.92 9.15 -15.11
C LYS A 101 33.90 10.28 -14.87
#